data_AF-A0A183B293-F1
#
_entry.id   AF-A0A183B293-F1
#
_cell.length_a   1.000
_cell.length_b   1.000
_cell.length_c   1.000
_cell.angle_alpha   90.00
_cell.angle_beta   90.00
_cell.angle_gamma   90.00
#
_symmetry.space_group_name_H-M   'P 1'
#
loop_
_entity.id
_entity.type
_entity.pdbx_description
1 polymer ?
#
loop_
_entity_poly.entity_id
_entity_poly.type
_entity_poly.pdbx_seq_one_letter_code
_entity_poly.pdbx_strand_id
1 'polypeptide(L)'
;MQSLLPSCLASYQQLTKINCKVSIAKDCLPESSAGGVELSSRDGRIKVINTLESRLDQISEQMMPQLREILFGVNDNRKFRD
;
A
#
# COMPACT_ATOMS: atom_id res chain seq x y z
N MET A 1 13.98 7.14 12.17
CA MET A 1 13.11 5.98 11.89
C MET A 1 12.85 5.14 13.14
N GLN A 2 13.88 4.68 13.85
CA GLN A 2 13.71 3.90 15.10
C GLN A 2 12.95 4.65 16.22
N SER A 3 13.02 5.98 16.24
CA SER A 3 12.29 6.84 17.20
C SER A 3 10.77 6.85 17.02
N LEU A 4 10.25 6.46 15.86
CA LEU A 4 8.81 6.49 15.56
C LEU A 4 8.09 5.19 15.93
N LEU A 5 8.82 4.07 16.00
CA LEU A 5 8.26 2.76 16.32
C LEU A 5 7.46 2.73 17.63
N PRO A 6 7.91 3.33 18.74
CA PRO A 6 7.15 3.31 20.00
C PRO A 6 5.80 4.01 19.87
N SER A 7 5.74 5.12 19.13
CA SER A 7 4.51 5.87 18.89
C SER A 7 3.54 5.06 18.02
N CYS A 8 4.03 4.46 16.93
CA CYS A 8 3.21 3.61 16.06
C CYS A 8 2.67 2.37 16.79
N LEU A 9 3.49 1.73 17.64
CA LEU A 9 3.07 0.60 18.46
C LEU A 9 1.99 0.98 19.46
N ALA A 10 2.12 2.14 20.11
CA ALA A 10 1.09 2.65 21.03
C ALA A 10 -0.25 2.88 20.30
N SER A 11 -0.23 3.55 19.14
CA SER A 11 -1.44 3.76 18.33
C SER A 11 -2.05 2.45 17.84
N TYR A 12 -1.23 1.49 17.41
CA TYR A 12 -1.69 0.19 16.96
C TYR A 12 -2.35 -0.60 18.10
N GLN A 13 -1.73 -0.61 19.28
CA GLN A 13 -2.25 -1.30 20.46
C GLN A 13 -3.57 -0.69 20.95
N GLN A 14 -3.73 0.63 20.86
CA GLN A 14 -4.99 1.29 21.21
C GLN A 14 -6.15 0.87 20.28
N LEU A 15 -5.89 0.75 18.98
CA LEU A 15 -6.91 0.40 17.99
C LEU A 15 -7.25 -1.09 17.98
N THR A 16 -6.23 -1.95 18.07
CA THR A 16 -6.38 -3.39 17.87
C THR A 16 -6.43 -4.18 19.17
N LYS A 17 -5.95 -3.61 20.29
CA LYS A 17 -5.73 -4.29 21.58
C LYS A 17 -4.75 -5.46 21.51
N ILE A 18 -3.97 -5.58 20.43
CA ILE A 18 -3.00 -6.64 20.21
C ILE A 18 -1.59 -6.11 20.51
N ASN A 19 -0.79 -6.89 21.23
CA ASN A 19 0.64 -6.62 21.41
C ASN A 19 1.43 -7.13 20.22
N CYS A 20 2.23 -6.26 19.60
CA CYS A 20 3.07 -6.60 18.45
C CYS A 20 4.53 -6.30 18.73
N LYS A 21 5.41 -7.23 18.30
CA LYS A 21 6.86 -7.01 18.28
C LYS A 21 7.27 -6.69 16.86
N VAL A 22 7.79 -5.48 16.64
CA VAL A 22 8.24 -5.01 15.32
C VAL A 22 9.76 -4.90 15.33
N SER A 23 10.40 -5.40 14.28
CA SER A 23 11.84 -5.29 14.05
C SER A 23 12.08 -4.72 12.66
N ILE A 24 13.02 -3.78 12.55
CA ILE A 24 13.45 -3.23 11.26
C ILE A 24 14.47 -4.20 10.66
N ALA A 25 14.22 -4.65 9.44
CA ALA A 25 15.18 -5.47 8.69
C ALA A 25 16.45 -4.64 8.38
N LYS A 26 17.60 -5.31 8.27
CA LYS A 26 18.83 -4.65 7.81
C LYS A 26 18.82 -4.37 6.30
N ASP A 27 18.02 -5.16 5.58
CA ASP A 27 17.81 -4.98 4.15
C ASP A 27 16.87 -3.79 3.93
N CYS A 28 17.41 -2.73 3.35
CA CYS A 28 16.66 -1.55 2.98
C CYS A 28 15.97 -1.75 1.63
N LEU A 29 14.94 -0.94 1.38
CA LEU A 29 14.36 -0.82 0.04
C LEU A 29 15.43 -0.30 -0.95
N PRO A 30 15.30 -0.64 -2.25
CA PRO A 30 16.21 -0.13 -3.27
C PRO A 30 16.25 1.40 -3.26
N GLU A 31 17.42 2.01 -3.52
CA GLU A 31 17.55 3.47 -3.66
C GLU A 31 16.70 4.04 -4.81
N SER A 32 16.37 3.20 -5.80
CA SER A 32 15.47 3.56 -6.89
C SER A 32 14.01 3.66 -6.48
N SER A 33 13.62 3.14 -5.31
CA SER A 33 12.24 3.23 -4.87
C SER A 33 11.93 4.64 -4.38
N ALA A 34 10.80 5.19 -4.80
CA ALA A 34 10.30 6.49 -4.31
C ALA A 34 10.03 6.50 -2.79
N GLY A 35 9.98 5.31 -2.16
CA GLY A 35 9.87 5.12 -0.72
C GLY A 35 8.61 4.36 -0.31
N GLY A 36 8.34 4.38 0.99
CA GLY A 36 7.27 3.61 1.62
C GLY A 36 7.85 2.50 2.50
N VAL A 37 7.06 1.45 2.73
CA VAL A 37 7.43 0.35 3.62
C VAL A 37 6.98 -1.00 3.09
N GLU A 38 7.80 -2.02 3.31
CA GLU A 38 7.42 -3.42 3.14
C GLU A 38 7.39 -4.10 4.51
N LEU A 39 6.30 -4.80 4.78
CA LEU A 39 6.10 -5.52 6.04
C LEU A 39 6.03 -7.01 5.73
N SER A 40 6.82 -7.80 6.45
CA SER A 40 6.77 -9.26 6.36
C SER A 40 6.41 -9.87 7.70
N SER A 41 5.54 -10.88 7.69
CA SER A 41 5.13 -11.65 8.88
C SER A 41 5.17 -13.16 8.59
N ARG A 42 5.18 -13.96 9.66
CA ARG A 42 5.19 -15.43 9.62
C ARG A 42 6.32 -15.99 8.76
N ASP A 43 7.55 -15.61 9.11
CA ASP A 43 8.80 -16.00 8.41
C ASP A 43 8.77 -15.70 6.90
N GLY A 44 8.22 -14.53 6.53
CA GLY A 44 8.17 -14.06 5.15
C GLY A 44 7.03 -14.65 4.30
N ARG A 45 6.15 -15.48 4.88
CA ARG A 45 4.99 -16.04 4.17
C ARG A 45 3.94 -15.00 3.82
N ILE A 46 3.78 -13.99 4.67
CA ILE A 46 2.84 -12.89 4.44
C ILE A 46 3.67 -11.65 4.23
N LYS A 47 3.56 -11.04 3.05
CA LYS A 47 4.19 -9.76 2.72
C LYS A 47 3.13 -8.74 2.38
N VAL A 48 3.26 -7.56 2.95
CA VAL A 48 2.42 -6.40 2.66
C VAL A 48 3.35 -5.34 2.08
N ILE A 49 3.21 -5.09 0.79
CA ILE A 49 3.98 -4.09 0.06
C ILE A 49 3.18 -2.80 0.11
N ASN A 50 3.71 -1.79 0.79
CA ASN A 50 3.11 -0.47 0.91
C ASN A 50 4.12 0.60 0.45
N THR A 51 4.79 0.31 -0.67
CA THR A 51 5.61 1.27 -1.40
C THR A 51 4.72 2.26 -2.15
N LEU A 52 5.24 3.46 -2.41
CA LEU A 52 4.49 4.49 -3.13
C LEU A 52 4.11 4.04 -4.54
N GLU A 53 5.03 3.34 -5.23
CA GLU A 53 4.80 2.74 -6.54
C GLU A 53 3.62 1.75 -6.51
N SER A 54 3.65 0.78 -5.59
CA SER A 54 2.59 -0.23 -5.50
C SER A 54 1.22 0.39 -5.24
N ARG A 55 1.14 1.43 -4.40
CA ARG A 55 -0.14 2.12 -4.18
C ARG A 55 -0.62 2.86 -5.42
N LEU A 56 0.30 3.52 -6.14
CA LEU A 56 -0.03 4.25 -7.36
C LEU A 56 -0.54 3.30 -8.44
N ASP A 57 0.12 2.16 -8.61
CA ASP A 57 -0.28 1.13 -9.56
C ASP A 57 -1.68 0.58 -9.22
N GLN A 58 -1.91 0.20 -7.96
CA GLN A 58 -3.22 -0.29 -7.51
C GLN A 58 -4.35 0.72 -7.74
N ILE A 59 -4.10 2.00 -7.45
CA ILE A 59 -5.08 3.06 -7.71
C ILE A 59 -5.27 3.26 -9.21
N SER A 60 -4.18 3.24 -9.98
CA SER A 60 -4.23 3.44 -11.43
C SER A 60 -5.13 2.39 -12.07
N GLU A 61 -4.99 1.11 -11.71
CA GLU A 61 -5.80 0.01 -12.22
C GLU A 61 -7.29 0.20 -11.92
N GLN A 62 -7.63 0.63 -10.69
CA GLN A 62 -9.02 0.91 -10.31
C GLN A 62 -9.60 2.12 -11.05
N MET A 63 -8.76 3.12 -11.34
CA MET A 63 -9.15 4.36 -12.00
C MET A 63 -9.11 4.27 -13.53
N MET A 64 -8.51 3.21 -14.11
CA MET A 64 -8.38 3.02 -15.56
C MET A 64 -9.70 3.18 -16.34
N PRO A 65 -10.85 2.64 -15.87
CA PRO A 65 -12.12 2.81 -16.58
C PRO A 65 -12.53 4.29 -16.69
N GLN A 66 -12.34 5.05 -15.61
CA GLN A 66 -12.68 6.47 -15.53
C GLN A 66 -11.72 7.31 -16.37
N LEU A 67 -10.43 7.03 -16.30
CA LEU A 67 -9.42 7.66 -17.14
C LEU A 67 -9.70 7.45 -18.62
N ARG A 68 -10.13 6.25 -19.02
CA ARG A 68 -10.51 5.98 -20.41
C ARG A 68 -11.71 6.83 -20.85
N GLU A 69 -12.76 6.93 -20.03
CA GLU A 69 -13.92 7.76 -20.35
C GLU A 69 -13.55 9.26 -20.41
N ILE A 70 -12.67 9.75 -19.53
CA ILE A 70 -12.19 11.14 -19.54
C ILE A 70 -11.36 11.44 -20.80
N LEU A 71 -10.46 10.54 -21.17
CA LEU A 71 -9.51 10.75 -22.27
C LEU A 71 -10.12 10.51 -23.65
N PHE A 72 -11.00 9.52 -23.77
CA PHE A 72 -11.54 9.06 -25.07
C PHE A 72 -13.05 9.25 -25.22
N GLY A 73 -13.71 9.79 -24.20
CA GLY A 73 -15.15 9.94 -24.17
C GLY A 73 -15.88 8.66 -23.74
N VAL A 74 -17.20 8.79 -23.57
CA VAL A 74 -18.06 7.68 -23.20
C VAL A 74 -18.27 6.76 -24.40
N ASN A 75 -18.25 5.45 -24.17
CA ASN A 75 -18.59 4.49 -25.20
C ASN A 75 -20.12 4.43 -25.38
N ASP A 76 -20.62 4.95 -26.51
CA ASP A 76 -22.06 4.97 -26.86
C ASP A 76 -22.70 3.57 -26.88
N ASN A 77 -21.91 2.51 -27.10
CA ASN A 77 -22.41 1.13 -27.10
C ASN A 77 -22.50 0.50 -25.70
N ARG A 78 -21.97 1.16 -24.65
CA ARG A 78 -22.02 0.64 -23.27
C ARG A 78 -23.41 0.91 -22.67
N LYS A 79 -24.33 -0.04 -22.85
CA LYS A 79 -25.73 0.07 -22.40
C LYS A 79 -25.94 -0.07 -20.89
N PHE A 80 -25.02 -0.73 -20.17
CA PHE A 80 -25.13 -0.99 -18.74
C PHE A 80 -23.84 -0.60 -18.04
N ARG A 81 -23.97 0.07 -16.89
CA ARG A 81 -22.84 0.59 -16.10
C ARG A 81 -22.63 -0.14 -14.78
N ASP A 82 -23.46 -1.14 -14.52
CA ASP A 82 -23.47 -1.98 -13.31
C ASP A 82 -22.44 -3.11 -13.36
#